data_AF-X1G2Q2-F1
#
_entry.id   AF-X1G2Q2-F1
#
_cell.length_a   1.000
_cell.length_b   1.000
_cell.length_c   1.000
_cell.angle_alpha   90.00
_cell.angle_beta   90.00
_cell.angle_gamma   90.00
#
_symmetry.space_group_name_H-M   'P 1'
#
loop_
_entity.id
_entity.type
_entity.pdbx_description
1 polymer ?
#
loop_
_entity_poly.entity_id
_entity_poly.type
_entity_poly.pdbx_seq_one_letter_code
_entity_poly.pdbx_strand_id
1 'polypeptide(L)'
;HRSAVMIEITHRPSTRAGLLLGIGAYAAWGLLPLYFHLLDNVPPIQMLSHRVVWSLILLVAIVGLLGRARQILGVARGRTLLALAASAALIAVNWFVYIWAVDNAHLVEASLGYFVNPLVNVALGM
;
A
#
# COMPACT_ATOMS: atom_id res chain seq x y z
N HIS A 1 29.81 -38.21 12.80
CA HIS A 1 29.05 -37.80 14.01
C HIS A 1 28.75 -36.30 14.08
N ARG A 2 28.48 -35.59 12.95
CA ARG A 2 27.99 -34.19 12.93
C ARG A 2 27.21 -33.89 11.63
N SER A 3 26.09 -34.57 11.42
CA SER A 3 25.19 -34.35 10.27
C SER A 3 23.88 -33.68 10.69
N ALA A 4 23.96 -32.68 11.58
CA ALA A 4 22.79 -32.07 12.22
C ALA A 4 22.90 -30.54 12.30
N VAL A 5 23.00 -29.86 11.16
CA VAL A 5 22.68 -28.43 10.97
C VAL A 5 22.36 -28.32 9.47
N MET A 6 21.11 -28.25 9.03
CA MET A 6 20.32 -27.02 9.01
C MET A 6 18.92 -27.45 8.59
N ILE A 7 17.96 -27.35 9.50
CA ILE A 7 16.55 -27.47 9.17
C ILE A 7 16.20 -26.18 8.42
N GLU A 8 16.22 -26.23 7.09
CA GLU A 8 15.63 -25.19 6.26
C GLU A 8 14.11 -25.31 6.39
N ILE A 9 13.53 -24.70 7.44
CA ILE A 9 12.09 -24.44 7.49
C ILE A 9 11.82 -23.33 6.48
N THR A 10 11.80 -23.67 5.19
CA THR A 10 10.99 -22.92 4.24
C THR A 10 9.55 -23.21 4.61
N HIS A 11 8.98 -22.36 5.48
CA HIS A 11 7.53 -22.31 5.67
C HIS A 11 6.95 -21.82 4.35
N ARG A 12 6.76 -22.73 3.38
CA ARG A 12 5.99 -22.45 2.18
C ARG A 12 4.57 -22.22 2.71
N PRO A 13 4.05 -20.98 2.72
CA PRO A 13 2.64 -20.79 3.05
C PRO A 13 1.88 -21.74 2.12
N SER A 14 0.97 -22.53 2.70
CA SER A 14 0.24 -23.51 1.90
C SER A 14 -0.38 -22.77 0.71
N THR A 15 -0.15 -23.24 -0.52
CA THR A 15 -0.59 -22.52 -1.73
C THR A 15 -2.09 -22.19 -1.66
N ARG A 16 -2.88 -23.03 -0.98
CA ARG A 16 -4.29 -22.78 -0.65
C ARG A 16 -4.50 -21.60 0.31
N ALA A 17 -3.73 -21.47 1.39
CA ALA A 17 -3.83 -20.31 2.28
C ALA A 17 -3.43 -19.01 1.56
N GLY A 18 -2.36 -19.04 0.76
CA GLY A 18 -1.97 -17.89 -0.08
C GLY A 18 -3.06 -17.49 -1.08
N LEU A 19 -3.72 -18.48 -1.71
CA LEU A 19 -4.83 -18.23 -2.63
C LEU A 19 -6.04 -17.62 -1.92
N LEU A 20 -6.43 -18.17 -0.76
CA LEU A 20 -7.56 -17.65 0.02
C LEU A 20 -7.30 -16.22 0.53
N LEU A 21 -6.08 -15.94 1.00
CA LEU A 21 -5.67 -14.60 1.39
C LEU A 21 -5.70 -13.63 0.20
N GLY A 22 -5.25 -14.07 -0.98
CA GLY A 22 -5.32 -13.29 -2.21
C GLY A 22 -6.76 -12.96 -2.61
N ILE A 23 -7.65 -13.95 -2.63
CA ILE A 23 -9.08 -13.75 -2.93
C ILE A 23 -9.70 -12.78 -1.93
N GLY A 24 -9.47 -12.96 -0.63
CA GLY A 24 -9.97 -12.06 0.40
C GLY A 24 -9.47 -10.62 0.24
N ALA A 25 -8.18 -10.46 -0.07
CA ALA A 25 -7.58 -9.16 -0.30
C ALA A 25 -8.18 -8.47 -1.53
N TYR A 26 -8.32 -9.16 -2.66
CA TYR A 26 -8.92 -8.60 -3.88
C TYR A 26 -10.41 -8.30 -3.71
N ALA A 27 -11.15 -9.14 -2.99
CA ALA A 27 -12.55 -8.90 -2.67
C ALA A 27 -12.71 -7.65 -1.78
N ALA A 28 -11.89 -7.53 -0.73
CA ALA A 28 -11.88 -6.34 0.13
C ALA A 28 -11.54 -5.08 -0.66
N TRP A 29 -10.59 -5.16 -1.59
CA TRP A 29 -10.24 -4.05 -2.47
C TRP A 29 -11.36 -3.70 -3.47
N GLY A 30 -12.07 -4.69 -4.02
CA GLY A 30 -13.20 -4.47 -4.93
C GLY A 30 -14.42 -3.85 -4.26
N LEU A 31 -14.59 -4.03 -2.95
CA LEU A 31 -15.64 -3.39 -2.15
C LEU A 31 -15.30 -1.94 -1.76
N LEU A 32 -14.05 -1.53 -1.91
CA LEU A 32 -13.56 -0.22 -1.50
C LEU A 32 -14.16 0.96 -2.31
N PRO A 33 -14.32 0.88 -3.65
CA PRO A 33 -15.09 1.88 -4.40
C PRO A 33 -16.53 2.04 -3.89
N LEU A 34 -17.20 0.93 -3.58
CA LEU A 34 -18.57 0.95 -3.06
C LEU A 34 -18.63 1.65 -1.71
N TYR A 35 -17.67 1.37 -0.81
CA TYR A 35 -17.56 2.07 0.47
C TYR A 35 -17.35 3.58 0.30
N PHE A 36 -16.54 4.02 -0.67
CA PHE A 36 -16.34 5.44 -0.94
C PHE A 36 -17.58 6.10 -1.54
N HIS A 37 -18.28 5.40 -2.43
CA HIS A 37 -19.55 5.88 -2.97
C HIS A 37 -20.61 6.07 -1.87
N LEU A 38 -20.64 5.20 -0.87
CA LEU A 38 -21.51 5.35 0.31
C LEU A 38 -21.12 6.53 1.23
N LEU A 39 -19.94 7.11 1.03
CA LEU A 39 -19.39 8.22 1.78
C LEU A 39 -19.19 9.45 0.89
N ASP A 40 -19.95 9.57 -0.21
CA ASP A 40 -20.03 10.72 -1.12
C ASP A 40 -20.11 12.09 -0.42
N ASN A 41 -20.71 12.12 0.78
CA ASN A 41 -20.83 13.32 1.60
C ASN A 41 -19.53 13.75 2.31
N VAL A 42 -18.48 12.92 2.28
CA VAL A 42 -17.19 13.20 2.93
C VAL A 42 -16.16 13.60 1.88
N PRO A 43 -15.55 14.80 1.96
CA PRO A 43 -14.54 15.23 1.01
C PRO A 43 -13.38 14.23 0.87
N PRO A 44 -12.93 13.91 -0.36
CA PRO A 44 -11.82 12.97 -0.61
C PRO A 44 -10.55 13.25 0.19
N ILE A 45 -10.26 14.53 0.42
CA ILE A 45 -9.10 14.96 1.21
C ILE A 45 -9.20 14.50 2.67
N GLN A 46 -10.39 14.49 3.27
CA GLN A 46 -10.58 14.05 4.65
C GLN A 46 -10.37 12.54 4.77
N MET A 47 -10.88 11.77 3.81
CA MET A 47 -10.63 10.32 3.74
C MET A 47 -9.12 10.02 3.65
N LEU A 48 -8.40 10.76 2.79
CA LEU A 48 -6.96 10.62 2.66
C LEU A 48 -6.24 10.99 3.96
N SER A 49 -6.62 12.10 4.60
CA SER A 49 -6.05 12.51 5.90
C SER A 49 -6.20 11.43 6.97
N HIS A 50 -7.38 10.81 7.10
CA HIS A 50 -7.59 9.72 8.04
C HIS A 50 -6.67 8.53 7.76
N ARG A 51 -6.48 8.17 6.49
CA ARG A 51 -5.54 7.09 6.11
C ARG A 51 -4.11 7.42 6.50
N VAL A 52 -3.65 8.65 6.26
CA VAL A 52 -2.31 9.10 6.64
C VAL A 52 -2.12 9.07 8.16
N VAL A 53 -3.10 9.57 8.93
CA VAL A 53 -3.05 9.60 10.39
C VAL A 53 -3.00 8.18 10.96
N TRP A 54 -3.87 7.27 10.52
CA TRP A 54 -3.86 5.89 11.00
C TRP A 54 -2.60 5.13 10.62
N SER A 55 -2.09 5.36 9.40
CA SER A 55 -0.83 4.76 8.94
C SER A 55 0.35 5.26 9.80
N LEU A 56 0.39 6.56 10.12
CA LEU A 56 1.41 7.14 10.98
C LEU A 56 1.35 6.56 12.39
N ILE A 57 0.17 6.49 12.99
CA ILE A 57 -0.03 5.90 14.33
C ILE A 57 0.45 4.45 14.35
N LEU A 58 0.02 3.64 13.39
CA LEU A 58 0.42 2.23 13.29
C LEU A 58 1.94 2.10 13.11
N LEU A 59 2.52 2.90 12.22
CA LEU A 59 3.96 2.85 11.96
C LEU A 59 4.77 3.25 13.20
N VAL A 60 4.37 4.32 13.89
CA VAL A 60 5.01 4.75 15.15
C VAL A 60 4.91 3.66 16.21
N ALA A 61 3.74 3.03 16.36
CA ALA A 61 3.55 1.92 17.29
C ALA A 61 4.47 0.73 16.97
N ILE A 62 4.53 0.31 15.70
CA ILE A 62 5.40 -0.80 15.25
C ILE A 62 6.88 -0.46 15.48
N VAL A 63 7.32 0.74 15.10
CA VAL A 63 8.70 1.19 15.29
C VAL A 63 9.07 1.27 16.76
N GLY A 64 8.14 1.73 17.60
CA GLY A 64 8.28 1.74 19.06
C GLY A 64 8.44 0.34 19.64
N LEU A 65 7.57 -0.59 19.26
CA LEU A 65 7.61 -1.99 19.70
C LEU A 65 8.89 -2.71 19.26
N LEU A 66 9.40 -2.41 18.06
CA LEU A 66 10.64 -2.97 17.54
C LEU A 66 11.90 -2.30 18.10
N GLY A 67 11.78 -1.15 18.78
CA GLY A 67 12.91 -0.38 19.30
C GLY A 67 13.86 0.20 18.23
N ARG A 68 13.41 0.30 16.97
CA ARG A 68 14.27 0.66 15.81
C ARG A 68 14.26 2.15 15.44
N ALA A 69 13.62 2.99 16.24
CA ALA A 69 13.44 4.41 15.94
C ALA A 69 14.76 5.14 15.59
N ARG A 70 15.83 4.92 16.38
CA ARG A 70 17.13 5.57 16.14
C ARG A 70 17.80 5.11 14.85
N GLN A 71 17.64 3.84 14.46
CA GLN A 71 18.19 3.32 13.20
C GLN A 71 17.47 3.94 12.00
N ILE A 72 16.13 4.02 12.04
CA ILE A 72 15.32 4.58 10.96
C ILE A 72 15.63 6.08 10.78
N LEU A 73 15.68 6.83 11.88
CA LEU A 73 16.04 8.25 11.85
C LEU A 73 17.50 8.50 11.43
N GLY A 74 18.38 7.52 11.65
CA GLY A 74 19.77 7.58 11.20
C GLY A 74 19.91 7.53 9.67
N VAL A 75 19.04 6.76 9.01
CA VAL A 75 19.07 6.56 7.54
C VAL A 75 18.19 7.58 6.80
N ALA A 76 17.17 8.14 7.45
CA ALA A 76 16.26 9.12 6.89
C ALA A 76 16.88 10.53 6.79
N ARG A 77 17.94 10.68 5.98
CA ARG A 77 18.69 11.94 5.86
C ARG A 77 18.89 12.36 4.40
N GLY A 78 19.00 13.68 4.18
CA GLY A 78 19.37 14.28 2.90
C GLY A 78 18.50 13.80 1.73
N ARG A 79 19.14 13.26 0.68
CA ARG A 79 18.49 12.80 -0.55
C ARG A 79 17.50 11.66 -0.33
N THR A 80 17.76 10.78 0.65
CA THR A 80 16.84 9.67 0.98
C THR A 80 15.52 10.21 1.52
N LEU A 81 15.56 11.24 2.37
CA LEU A 81 14.35 11.85 2.90
C LEU A 81 13.54 12.55 1.80
N LEU A 82 14.23 13.25 0.88
CA LEU A 82 13.57 13.87 -0.28
C LEU A 82 12.94 12.84 -1.21
N ALA A 83 13.64 11.73 -1.49
CA ALA A 83 13.10 10.64 -2.29
C ALA A 83 11.87 10.01 -1.61
N LEU A 84 11.93 9.75 -0.31
CA LEU A 84 10.80 9.23 0.46
C LEU A 84 9.61 10.20 0.48
N ALA A 85 9.87 11.51 0.64
CA ALA A 85 8.82 12.53 0.59
C ALA A 85 8.18 12.62 -0.80
N ALA A 86 8.98 12.58 -1.87
CA ALA A 86 8.48 12.56 -3.23
C ALA A 86 7.65 11.31 -3.50
N SER A 87 8.14 10.12 -3.16
CA SER A 87 7.39 8.87 -3.29
C SER A 87 6.08 8.90 -2.49
N ALA A 88 6.10 9.40 -1.26
CA ALA A 88 4.90 9.54 -0.44
C ALA A 88 3.90 10.52 -1.07
N ALA A 89 4.35 11.65 -1.62
CA ALA A 89 3.50 12.60 -2.32
C ALA A 89 2.89 12.00 -3.60
N LEU A 90 3.68 11.28 -4.40
CA LEU A 90 3.18 10.56 -5.58
C LEU A 90 2.11 9.53 -5.21
N ILE A 91 2.32 8.75 -4.15
CA ILE A 91 1.34 7.78 -3.64
C ILE A 91 0.08 8.50 -3.14
N ALA A 92 0.23 9.63 -2.43
CA ALA A 92 -0.89 10.41 -1.93
C ALA A 92 -1.73 11.01 -3.07
N VAL A 93 -1.09 11.56 -4.10
CA VAL A 93 -1.75 12.07 -5.31
C VAL A 93 -2.47 10.94 -6.04
N ASN A 94 -1.82 9.78 -6.21
CA ASN A 94 -2.45 8.62 -6.83
C ASN A 94 -3.73 8.19 -6.09
N TRP A 95 -3.66 8.09 -4.76
CA TRP A 95 -4.84 7.75 -3.94
C TRP A 95 -5.92 8.82 -4.00
N PHE A 96 -5.55 10.10 -3.98
CA PHE A 96 -6.48 11.20 -4.09
C PHE A 96 -7.24 11.16 -5.42
N VAL A 97 -6.53 11.00 -6.54
CA VAL A 97 -7.13 10.90 -7.88
C VAL A 97 -8.08 9.70 -7.95
N TYR A 98 -7.70 8.56 -7.37
CA TYR A 98 -8.58 7.39 -7.31
C TYR A 98 -9.88 7.67 -6.54
N ILE A 99 -9.80 8.22 -5.32
CA ILE A 99 -10.98 8.54 -4.51
C ILE A 99 -11.86 9.56 -5.26
N TRP A 100 -11.25 10.61 -5.82
CA TRP A 100 -11.94 11.63 -6.59
C TRP A 100 -12.65 11.05 -7.82
N ALA A 101 -11.99 10.14 -8.55
CA ALA A 101 -12.60 9.50 -9.73
C ALA A 101 -13.76 8.57 -9.36
N VAL A 102 -13.67 7.86 -8.23
CA VAL A 102 -14.79 7.06 -7.70
C VAL A 102 -15.97 7.95 -7.33
N ASP A 103 -15.70 9.05 -6.62
CA ASP A 103 -16.70 10.02 -6.17
C ASP A 103 -17.42 10.71 -7.35
N ASN A 104 -16.68 11.07 -8.41
CA ASN A 104 -17.22 11.71 -9.60
C ASN A 104 -17.74 10.73 -10.67
N ALA A 105 -17.97 9.46 -10.31
CA ALA A 105 -18.44 8.39 -11.20
C ALA A 105 -17.54 8.06 -12.41
N HIS A 106 -16.29 8.53 -12.44
CA HIS A 106 -15.26 8.19 -13.43
C HIS A 106 -14.52 6.88 -13.10
N LEU A 107 -15.20 5.91 -12.48
CA LEU A 107 -14.60 4.65 -12.03
C LEU A 107 -13.99 3.84 -13.18
N VAL A 108 -14.63 3.87 -14.36
CA VAL A 108 -14.14 3.19 -15.57
C VAL A 108 -12.84 3.81 -16.07
N GLU A 109 -12.73 5.13 -16.10
CA GLU A 109 -11.51 5.84 -16.50
C GLU A 109 -10.36 5.60 -15.53
N ALA A 110 -10.65 5.59 -14.22
CA ALA A 110 -9.67 5.24 -13.20
C ALA A 110 -9.16 3.81 -13.37
N SER A 111 -10.07 2.85 -13.63
CA SER A 111 -9.69 1.44 -13.85
C SER A 111 -8.85 1.26 -15.12
N LEU A 112 -9.14 2.00 -16.20
CA LEU A 112 -8.33 2.05 -17.42
C LEU A 112 -6.91 2.57 -17.14
N GLY A 113 -6.78 3.63 -16.35
CA GLY A 113 -5.47 4.12 -15.91
C GLY A 113 -4.66 3.07 -15.14
N TYR A 114 -5.31 2.28 -14.29
CA TYR A 114 -4.66 1.16 -13.59
C TYR A 114 -4.29 0.00 -14.54
N PHE A 115 -5.04 -0.25 -15.60
CA PHE A 115 -4.69 -1.25 -16.62
C PHE A 115 -3.51 -0.82 -17.52
N VAL A 116 -3.27 0.49 -17.65
CA VAL A 116 -2.11 1.02 -18.38
C VAL A 116 -0.81 0.87 -17.61
N ASN A 117 -0.84 0.92 -16.26
CA ASN A 117 0.36 0.82 -15.42
C ASN A 117 1.23 -0.42 -15.70
N PRO A 118 0.68 -1.65 -15.80
CA PRO A 118 1.45 -2.83 -16.20
C PRO A 118 2.08 -2.72 -17.59
N LEU A 119 1.37 -2.16 -18.56
CA LEU A 119 1.90 -1.96 -19.92
C LEU A 119 3.06 -0.98 -19.94
N VAL A 120 2.98 0.09 -19.14
CA VAL A 120 4.07 1.06 -18.96
C VAL A 120 5.28 0.42 -18.27
N ASN A 121 5.07 -0.38 -17.22
CA ASN A 121 6.17 -1.09 -16.56
C ASN A 121 6.88 -2.06 -17.53
N VAL A 122 6.12 -2.82 -18.33
CA VAL A 122 6.67 -3.70 -19.37
C VAL A 122 7.43 -2.89 -20.43
N ALA A 123 6.90 -1.74 -20.85
CA ALA A 123 7.57 -0.87 -21.82
C ALA A 123 8.87 -0.24 -21.27
N LEU A 124 8.91 0.05 -19.97
CA LEU A 124 10.08 0.57 -19.27
C LEU A 124 11.07 -0.54 -18.85
N GLY A 125 10.72 -1.82 -19.04
CA GLY A 125 11.56 -2.97 -18.71
C GLY A 125 11.75 -3.21 -17.21
N MET A 126 10.83 -2.73 -16.36
CA MET A 126 10.83 -2.96 -14.91
C MET A 126 10.14 -4.27 -14.52
#